data_AF-A0A7L0PG42-F1
#
_entry.id   AF-A0A7L0PG42-F1
#
_cell.length_a   1.000
_cell.length_b   1.000
_cell.length_c   1.000
_cell.angle_alpha   90.00
_cell.angle_beta   90.00
_cell.angle_gamma   90.00
#
_symmetry.space_group_name_H-M   'P 1'
#
loop_
_entity.id
_entity.type
_entity.pdbx_description
1 polymer ?
#
loop_
_entity_poly.entity_id
_entity_poly.type
_entity_poly.pdbx_seq_one_letter_code
_entity_poly.pdbx_strand_id
1 'polypeptide(L)' 'ASGRARITVQDILTASQQQPVPQRGYQCMSCCRLFPTLWSVKTHIQHSSQEGYSCKVYYRRLKALWEKECKEKEAAAPRA' A
#
# COMPACT_ATOMS: atom_id res chain seq x y z
N ALA A 1 19.11 29.84 -13.53
CA ALA A 1 19.12 28.39 -13.81
C ALA A 1 18.97 27.66 -12.48
N SER A 2 17.81 27.04 -12.23
CA SER A 2 17.56 26.34 -10.98
C SER A 2 18.32 25.01 -10.98
N GLY A 3 19.39 24.93 -10.21
CA GLY A 3 20.20 23.72 -10.07
C GLY A 3 19.33 22.59 -9.58
N ARG A 4 19.23 21.52 -10.38
CA ARG A 4 18.45 20.32 -10.03
C ARG A 4 19.10 19.71 -8.80
N ALA A 5 18.42 19.76 -7.65
CA ALA A 5 18.94 19.19 -6.42
C ALA A 5 19.25 17.69 -6.65
N ARG A 6 20.50 17.31 -6.41
CA ARG A 6 20.97 15.95 -6.60
C ARG A 6 20.85 15.23 -5.27
N ILE A 7 19.95 14.26 -5.21
CA ILE A 7 19.75 13.44 -4.01
C ILE A 7 21.00 12.59 -3.80
N THR A 8 21.64 12.70 -2.64
CA THR A 8 22.83 11.94 -2.26
C THR A 8 22.45 10.77 -1.35
N VAL A 9 23.37 9.80 -1.20
CA VAL A 9 23.21 8.69 -0.25
C VAL A 9 23.01 9.22 1.18
N GLN A 10 23.66 10.34 1.52
CA GLN A 10 23.55 10.95 2.84
C GLN A 10 22.15 11.50 3.11
N ASP A 11 21.47 12.04 2.09
CA ASP A 11 20.07 12.48 2.20
C ASP A 11 19.13 11.29 2.50
N ILE A 12 19.36 10.14 1.82
CA ILE A 12 18.58 8.91 2.02
C ILE A 12 18.78 8.38 3.45
N LEU A 13 20.02 8.33 3.92
CA LEU A 13 20.34 7.86 5.26
C LEU A 13 19.78 8.81 6.32
N THR A 14 19.88 10.12 6.13
CA THR A 14 19.31 11.13 7.04
C THR A 14 17.79 11.03 7.13
N ALA A 15 17.10 10.89 5.99
CA ALA A 15 15.65 10.69 5.96
C ALA A 15 15.22 9.37 6.62
N SER A 16 16.06 8.35 6.56
CA SER A 16 15.80 7.05 7.19
C SER A 16 16.05 7.05 8.70
N GLN A 17 16.83 8.00 9.23
CA GLN A 17 17.33 8.00 10.61
C GLN A 17 16.36 8.56 11.67
N GLN A 18 15.07 8.72 11.37
CA GLN A 18 14.10 9.28 12.33
C GLN A 18 12.75 8.56 12.31
N GLN A 19 12.67 7.34 11.77
CA GLN A 19 11.45 6.56 11.94
C GLN A 19 11.58 5.77 13.24
N PRO A 20 10.96 6.19 14.36
CA PRO A 20 10.83 5.31 15.51
C PRO A 20 10.22 4.02 15.00
N VAL A 21 10.83 2.88 15.33
CA VAL A 21 10.23 1.58 15.06
C VAL A 21 8.83 1.65 15.66
N PRO A 22 7.76 1.51 14.86
CA PRO A 22 6.40 1.44 15.34
C PRO A 22 6.29 0.23 16.27
N GLN A 23 6.44 0.46 17.57
CA GLN A 23 6.48 -0.65 18.51
C GLN A 23 5.13 -1.38 18.59
N ARG A 24 4.03 -0.74 18.13
CA ARG A 24 2.68 -1.33 18.01
C ARG A 24 1.91 -0.66 16.87
N GLY A 25 1.76 -1.33 15.73
CA GLY A 25 0.98 -0.83 14.60
C GLY A 25 0.84 -1.84 13.48
N TYR A 26 -0.02 -1.54 12.51
CA TYR A 26 -0.24 -2.36 11.32
C TYR A 26 0.51 -1.74 10.14
N GLN A 27 1.43 -2.50 9.55
CA GLN A 27 2.24 -2.05 8.42
C GLN A 27 1.53 -2.40 7.10
N CYS A 28 1.42 -1.41 6.21
CA CYS A 28 1.05 -1.67 4.84
C CYS A 28 2.24 -2.27 4.07
N MET A 29 2.08 -3.47 3.52
CA MET A 29 3.17 -4.16 2.80
C MET A 29 3.57 -3.48 1.48
N SER A 30 2.74 -2.60 0.92
CA SER A 30 3.05 -1.94 -0.36
C SER A 30 3.88 -0.66 -0.21
N CYS A 31 3.72 0.09 0.87
CA CYS A 31 4.46 1.35 1.10
C CYS A 31 5.23 1.39 2.42
N CYS A 32 5.16 0.32 3.21
CA CYS A 32 5.76 0.22 4.54
C CYS A 32 5.27 1.30 5.53
N ARG A 33 4.20 2.03 5.22
CA ARG A 33 3.58 3.00 6.14
C ARG A 33 2.85 2.27 7.25
N LEU A 34 2.89 2.87 8.44
CA LEU A 34 2.37 2.29 9.66
C LEU A 34 1.11 2.99 10.09
N PHE A 35 0.18 2.18 10.57
CA PHE A 35 -1.15 2.61 10.93
C PHE A 35 -1.45 2.18 12.37
N PRO A 36 -2.09 3.03 13.18
CA PRO A 36 -2.38 2.70 14.58
C PRO A 36 -3.43 1.60 14.73
N THR A 37 -4.26 1.34 13.71
CA THR A 37 -5.37 0.40 13.77
C THR A 37 -5.53 -0.44 12.49
N LEU A 38 -6.15 -1.62 12.60
CA LEU A 38 -6.53 -2.44 11.42
C LEU A 38 -7.46 -1.68 10.48
N TRP A 39 -8.39 -0.91 11.03
CA TRP A 39 -9.31 -0.12 10.24
C TRP A 39 -8.58 0.88 9.34
N SER A 40 -7.59 1.59 9.89
CA SER A 40 -6.85 2.60 9.14
C SER A 40 -6.00 1.98 8.01
N VAL A 41 -5.36 0.82 8.22
CA VAL A 41 -4.66 0.13 7.11
C VAL A 41 -5.64 -0.40 6.06
N LYS A 42 -6.82 -0.89 6.47
CA LYS A 42 -7.85 -1.38 5.54
C LYS A 42 -8.41 -0.25 4.67
N THR A 43 -8.69 0.91 5.26
CA THR A 43 -9.15 2.09 4.52
C THR A 43 -8.06 2.61 3.59
N HIS A 44 -6.81 2.65 4.04
CA HIS A 44 -5.67 2.98 3.19
C HIS A 44 -5.59 2.09 1.95
N ILE A 45 -5.68 0.77 2.12
CA ILE A 45 -5.64 -0.17 0.98
C ILE A 45 -6.81 0.08 0.01
N GLN A 46 -8.02 0.32 0.49
CA GLN A 46 -9.17 0.61 -0.38
C GLN A 46 -9.01 1.92 -1.18
N HIS A 47 -8.42 2.94 -0.57
CA HIS A 47 -8.26 4.26 -1.18
C HIS A 47 -6.92 4.41 -1.90
N SER A 48 -6.07 3.39 -1.84
CA SER A 48 -4.70 3.49 -2.34
C SER A 48 -4.57 3.65 -3.85
N SER A 49 -5.65 3.49 -4.61
CA SER A 49 -5.70 3.93 -6.01
C SER A 49 -5.36 5.41 -6.20
N GLN A 50 -5.60 6.23 -5.16
CA GLN A 50 -5.29 7.66 -5.09
C GLN A 50 -3.97 7.95 -4.36
N GLU A 51 -3.30 6.93 -3.78
CA GLU A 51 -2.11 7.11 -2.93
C GLU A 51 -0.85 6.53 -3.58
N GLY A 52 0.11 7.42 -3.91
CA GLY A 52 1.46 7.06 -4.37
C GLY A 52 1.50 6.07 -5.55
N TYR A 53 2.71 5.71 -5.98
CA TYR A 53 2.87 4.68 -7.01
C TYR A 53 2.71 3.27 -6.42
N SER A 54 3.36 3.01 -5.27
CA SER A 54 3.45 1.66 -4.70
C SER A 54 2.09 1.09 -4.25
N CYS A 55 1.26 1.88 -3.57
CA CYS A 55 -0.03 1.41 -3.08
C CYS A 55 -1.05 1.29 -4.22
N LYS A 56 -1.01 2.18 -5.21
CA LYS A 56 -1.85 2.10 -6.42
C LYS A 56 -1.65 0.79 -7.19
N VAL A 57 -0.40 0.36 -7.39
CA VAL A 57 -0.11 -0.92 -8.06
C VAL A 57 -0.63 -2.08 -7.24
N TYR A 58 -0.41 -2.05 -5.92
CA TYR A 58 -0.91 -3.08 -5.01
C TYR A 58 -2.44 -3.21 -5.04
N TYR A 59 -3.17 -2.10 -4.95
CA TYR A 59 -4.63 -2.09 -5.03
C TYR A 59 -5.16 -2.68 -6.32
N ARG A 60 -4.54 -2.32 -7.46
CA ARG A 60 -4.94 -2.88 -8.76
C ARG A 60 -4.81 -4.40 -8.80
N ARG A 61 -3.71 -4.94 -8.27
CA ARG A 61 -3.53 -6.41 -8.16
C ARG A 61 -4.57 -7.02 -7.24
N LEU A 62 -4.79 -6.43 -6.06
CA LEU A 62 -5.76 -6.93 -5.09
C LEU A 62 -7.18 -6.93 -5.65
N LYS A 63 -7.58 -5.85 -6.34
CA LYS A 63 -8.88 -5.73 -7.00
C LYS A 63 -9.07 -6.82 -8.06
N ALA A 64 -8.05 -7.09 -8.88
CA ALA A 64 -8.11 -8.14 -9.88
C ALA A 64 -8.28 -9.54 -9.26
N LEU A 65 -7.64 -9.80 -8.11
CA LEU A 65 -7.84 -11.04 -7.36
C LEU A 65 -9.27 -11.16 -6.83
N TRP A 66 -9.82 -10.09 -6.23
CA TRP A 66 -11.20 -10.09 -5.76
C TRP A 66 -12.22 -10.32 -6.88
N GLU A 67 -11.99 -9.71 -8.04
CA GLU A 67 -12.84 -9.90 -9.22
C GLU A 67 -12.80 -11.35 -9.73
N LYS A 68 -11.62 -11.99 -9.67
CA LYS A 68 -11.44 -13.40 -10.02
C LYS A 68 -12.17 -14.32 -9.03
N GLU A 69 -11.98 -14.11 -7.73
CA GLU A 69 -12.66 -14.86 -6.68
C GLU A 69 -14.19 -14.74 -6.76
N CYS A 70 -14.70 -13.56 -7.10
CA CYS A 70 -16.14 -13.34 -7.27
C CYS A 70 -16.70 -14.15 -8.45
N LYS A 71 -16.00 -14.15 -9.59
CA LYS A 71 -16.35 -14.97 -10.77
C LYS A 71 -16.29 -16.48 -10.46
N GLU A 72 -15.30 -16.92 -9.69
CA GLU A 72 -15.15 -18.32 -9.30
C GLU A 72 -16.28 -18.75 -8.35
N LYS A 73 -16.69 -17.89 -7.42
CA LYS A 73 -17.84 -18.13 -6.53
C LYS A 73 -19.17 -18.17 -7.28
N GLU A 74 -19.35 -17.34 -8.31
CA GLU A 74 -20.55 -17.30 -9.13
C GLU A 74 -20.64 -18.53 -10.06
N ALA A 75 -19.51 -18.99 -10.60
CA ALA A 75 -19.43 -20.21 -11.41
C ALA A 75 -19.65 -21.51 -10.60
N ALA A 76 -19.39 -21.48 -9.28
CA ALA A 76 -19.59 -22.61 -8.38
C ALA A 76 -21.01 -22.69 -7.79
N ALA A 77 -21.88 -21.69 -8.02
CA ALA A 77 -23.26 -21.73 -7.57
C ALA A 77 -24.08 -22.70 -8.47
N PRO A 78 -24.76 -23.72 -7.91
CA PRO A 78 -25.57 -24.64 -8.72
C PRO A 78 -26.72 -23.86 -9.36
N ARG A 79 -26.89 -24.04 -10.68
CA ARG A 79 -28.09 -23.60 -11.39
C ARG A 79 -29.29 -24.37 -10.82
N ALA A 80 -30.23 -23.63 -10.22
CA ALA A 80 -31.56 -24.14 -9.90
C ALA A 80 -32.37 -24.34 -11.18
#